data_AF-A0A1Y4Q1G5-F1
#
_entry.id   AF-A0A1Y4Q1G5-F1
#
_cell.length_a   1.000
_cell.length_b   1.000
_cell.length_c   1.000
_cell.angle_alpha   90.00
_cell.angle_beta   90.00
_cell.angle_gamma   90.00
#
_symmetry.space_group_name_H-M   'P 1'
#
loop_
_entity.id
_entity.type
_entity.pdbx_description
1 polymer ?
#
loop_
_entity_poly.entity_id
_entity_poly.type
_entity_poly.pdbx_seq_one_letter_code
_entity_poly.pdbx_strand_id
1 'polypeptide(L)'
;MEKEVKGFVIEVKKQWWLKINKKPARTHALDGAAFPYIIKVKYTVNGNDYVKRKWIGAGCSVPDVGSSLTVVYCVEKPNKAKILL
;
A
#
# COMPACT_ATOMS: atom_id res chain seq x y z
N MET A 1 -11.94 4.44 19.89
CA MET A 1 -10.85 3.50 20.26
C MET A 1 -10.32 2.84 19.00
N GLU A 2 -9.00 2.72 18.88
CA GLU A 2 -8.33 2.04 17.75
C GLU A 2 -7.86 0.64 18.19
N LYS A 3 -7.91 -0.33 17.28
CA LYS A 3 -7.42 -1.70 17.50
C LYS A 3 -6.56 -2.14 16.32
N GLU A 4 -5.65 -3.06 16.60
CA GLU A 4 -4.76 -3.64 15.61
C GLU A 4 -5.26 -5.01 15.16
N VAL A 5 -5.06 -5.31 13.88
CA VAL A 5 -5.31 -6.62 13.29
C VAL A 5 -4.28 -6.89 12.20
N LYS A 6 -3.98 -8.17 11.98
CA LYS A 6 -3.16 -8.58 10.84
C LYS A 6 -4.00 -8.53 9.57
N GLY A 7 -3.51 -7.81 8.57
CA GLY A 7 -4.01 -7.83 7.20
C GLY A 7 -3.01 -8.49 6.26
N PHE A 8 -3.48 -8.93 5.10
CA PHE A 8 -2.66 -9.53 4.06
C PHE A 8 -2.76 -8.71 2.78
N VAL A 9 -1.62 -8.48 2.14
CA VAL A 9 -1.60 -7.83 0.82
C VAL A 9 -2.21 -8.76 -0.21
N ILE A 10 -3.28 -8.33 -0.88
CA ILE A 10 -3.95 -9.12 -1.92
C ILE A 10 -3.62 -8.64 -3.34
N GLU A 11 -3.17 -7.39 -3.48
CA GLU A 11 -2.82 -6.81 -4.78
C GLU A 11 -1.79 -5.71 -4.60
N VAL A 12 -0.80 -5.69 -5.48
CA VAL A 12 0.22 -4.64 -5.58
C VAL A 12 0.19 -4.12 -7.01
N LYS A 13 -0.22 -2.86 -7.19
CA LYS A 13 -0.35 -2.26 -8.52
C LYS A 13 0.61 -1.08 -8.69
N LYS A 14 1.57 -1.24 -9.59
CA LYS A 14 2.47 -0.16 -10.03
C LYS A 14 1.70 0.90 -10.80
N GLN A 15 1.88 2.16 -10.42
CA GLN A 15 1.25 3.31 -11.07
C GLN A 15 2.16 3.84 -12.18
N TRP A 16 2.18 3.14 -13.33
CA TRP A 16 3.03 3.50 -14.48
C TRP A 16 2.80 4.90 -15.04
N TRP A 17 1.58 5.41 -14.89
CA TRP A 17 1.20 6.75 -15.36
C TRP A 17 1.84 7.87 -14.54
N LEU A 18 2.29 7.60 -13.31
CA LEU A 18 2.93 8.57 -12.42
C LEU A 18 4.43 8.30 -12.32
N LYS A 19 5.18 8.78 -13.30
CA LYS A 19 6.64 8.64 -13.35
C LYS A 19 7.32 9.80 -12.62
N ILE A 20 8.09 9.48 -11.59
CA ILE A 20 8.91 10.44 -10.85
C ILE A 20 10.37 10.29 -11.29
N ASN A 21 10.96 11.35 -11.83
CA ASN A 21 12.38 11.35 -12.21
C ASN A 21 13.21 11.75 -11.00
N LYS A 22 14.15 10.89 -10.60
CA LYS A 22 15.10 11.16 -9.52
C LYS A 22 16.38 11.87 -10.01
N LYS A 23 16.56 11.98 -11.33
CA LYS A 23 17.72 12.62 -11.97
C LYS A 23 17.29 13.85 -12.77
N PRO A 24 18.12 14.91 -12.81
CA PRO A 24 17.83 16.12 -13.60
C PRO A 24 17.92 15.88 -15.11
N ALA A 25 18.87 15.06 -15.56
CA ALA A 25 19.03 14.65 -16.95
C ALA A 25 18.85 13.13 -17.10
N ARG A 26 18.22 12.71 -18.21
CA ARG A 26 17.94 11.30 -18.52
C ARG A 26 18.71 10.90 -19.77
N THR A 27 19.43 9.79 -19.70
CA THR A 27 20.11 9.22 -20.87
C THR A 27 19.19 8.33 -21.72
N HIS A 28 18.12 7.79 -21.12
CA HIS A 28 17.10 6.98 -21.78
C HIS A 28 15.76 7.02 -21.03
N ALA A 29 14.72 6.40 -21.60
CA ALA A 29 13.33 6.57 -21.18
C ALA A 29 13.03 6.13 -19.73
N LEU A 30 13.78 5.20 -19.13
CA LEU A 30 13.57 4.75 -17.74
C LEU A 30 14.72 5.14 -16.80
N ASP A 31 15.70 5.91 -17.27
CA ASP A 31 16.84 6.34 -16.47
C ASP A 31 16.39 7.20 -15.29
N GLY A 32 16.67 6.72 -14.07
CA GLY A 32 16.27 7.39 -12.83
C GLY A 32 14.76 7.47 -12.62
N ALA A 33 13.96 6.67 -13.32
CA ALA A 33 12.52 6.64 -13.18
C ALA A 33 12.10 5.83 -11.93
N ALA A 34 11.35 6.45 -11.04
CA ALA A 34 10.69 5.78 -9.92
C ALA A 34 9.18 5.91 -10.07
N PHE A 35 8.45 4.88 -9.66
CA PHE A 35 6.99 4.84 -9.77
C PHE A 35 6.41 4.52 -8.39
N PRO A 36 5.32 5.19 -7.99
CA PRO A 36 4.59 4.81 -6.81
C PRO A 36 3.75 3.55 -7.06
N TYR A 37 3.32 2.94 -5.95
CA TYR A 37 2.48 1.75 -5.98
C TYR A 37 1.21 1.98 -5.17
N ILE A 38 0.15 1.27 -5.52
CA ILE A 38 -1.04 1.16 -4.68
C ILE A 38 -1.13 -0.30 -4.25
N ILE A 39 -1.15 -0.52 -2.94
CA ILE A 39 -1.39 -1.85 -2.38
C ILE A 39 -2.84 -1.95 -1.91
N LYS A 40 -3.42 -3.14 -2.03
CA LYS A 40 -4.68 -3.53 -1.39
C LYS A 40 -4.38 -4.53 -0.29
N VAL A 41 -4.86 -4.25 0.91
CA VAL A 41 -4.71 -5.11 2.08
C VAL A 41 -6.09 -5.57 2.51
N LYS A 42 -6.28 -6.88 2.59
CA LYS A 42 -7.47 -7.52 3.15
C LYS A 42 -7.24 -7.81 4.64
N TYR A 43 -8.21 -7.50 5.48
CA TYR A 43 -8.17 -7.81 6.91
C TYR A 43 -9.57 -8.18 7.38
N THR A 44 -9.65 -9.05 8.37
CA THR A 44 -10.93 -9.59 8.86
C THR A 44 -11.17 -9.08 10.28
N VAL A 45 -12.32 -8.48 10.54
CA VAL A 45 -12.73 -8.00 11.86
C VAL A 45 -14.11 -8.57 12.19
N ASN A 46 -14.22 -9.31 13.30
CA ASN A 46 -15.47 -9.93 13.76
C ASN A 46 -16.16 -10.78 12.66
N GLY A 47 -15.39 -11.53 11.88
CA GLY A 47 -15.91 -12.37 10.78
C GLY A 47 -16.23 -11.61 9.48
N ASN A 48 -16.11 -10.29 9.45
CA ASN A 48 -16.32 -9.49 8.25
C ASN A 48 -14.99 -9.14 7.58
N ASP A 49 -14.94 -9.35 6.27
CA ASP A 49 -13.78 -9.02 5.44
C ASP A 49 -13.82 -7.57 4.98
N TYR A 50 -12.73 -6.86 5.22
CA TYR A 50 -12.52 -5.48 4.78
C TYR A 50 -11.30 -5.39 3.89
N VAL A 51 -11.34 -4.44 2.95
CA VAL A 51 -10.22 -4.16 2.06
C VAL A 51 -9.87 -2.68 2.15
N LYS A 52 -8.59 -2.39 2.39
CA LYS A 52 -8.05 -1.03 2.42
C LYS A 52 -6.97 -0.85 1.38
N ARG A 53 -6.96 0.31 0.73
CA ARG A 53 -5.90 0.74 -0.19
C ARG A 53 -4.91 1.65 0.53
N LYS A 54 -3.62 1.49 0.25
CA LYS A 54 -2.57 2.44 0.67
C LYS A 54 -1.67 2.77 -0.51
N TRP A 55 -1.34 4.06 -0.63
CA TRP A 55 -0.34 4.55 -1.56
C TRP A 55 1.06 4.35 -0.97
N ILE A 56 1.96 3.84 -1.80
CA ILE A 56 3.38 3.70 -1.51
C ILE A 56 4.13 4.71 -2.38
N GLY A 57 4.94 5.54 -1.73
CA GLY A 57 5.74 6.54 -2.41
C GLY A 57 6.72 5.92 -3.41
N ALA A 58 7.10 6.68 -4.43
CA ALA A 58 8.02 6.20 -5.44
C ALA A 58 9.42 5.97 -4.87
N GLY A 59 9.91 4.74 -4.98
CA GLY A 59 11.20 4.32 -4.45
C GLY A 59 11.21 3.98 -2.96
N CYS A 60 10.04 3.88 -2.31
CA CYS A 60 9.90 3.18 -1.04
C CYS A 60 9.87 1.66 -1.27
N SER A 61 10.16 0.89 -0.22
CA SER A 61 9.93 -0.56 -0.23
C SER A 61 8.43 -0.85 -0.40
N VAL A 62 8.12 -1.81 -1.27
CA VAL A 62 6.75 -2.24 -1.55
C VAL A 62 6.63 -3.66 -1.02
N PRO A 63 5.65 -3.96 -0.15
CA PRO A 63 5.42 -5.32 0.31
C PRO A 63 4.87 -6.18 -0.83
N ASP A 64 5.21 -7.46 -0.81
CA ASP A 64 4.74 -8.43 -1.81
C ASP A 64 3.30 -8.87 -1.56
N VAL A 65 2.66 -9.44 -2.58
CA VAL A 65 1.35 -10.09 -2.44
C VAL A 65 1.50 -11.29 -1.50
N GLY A 66 0.61 -11.39 -0.51
CA GLY A 66 0.64 -12.41 0.54
C GLY A 66 1.39 -11.97 1.81
N SER A 67 2.15 -10.87 1.78
CA SER A 67 2.81 -10.36 2.98
C SER A 67 1.79 -9.90 4.04
N SER A 68 2.08 -10.21 5.31
CA SER A 68 1.28 -9.75 6.45
C SER A 68 1.68 -8.34 6.87
N LEU A 69 0.70 -7.47 7.08
CA LEU A 69 0.87 -6.09 7.54
C LEU A 69 -0.03 -5.81 8.74
N THR A 70 0.38 -4.88 9.61
CA THR A 70 -0.46 -4.43 10.71
C THR A 70 -1.45 -3.37 10.20
N VAL A 71 -2.73 -3.61 10.45
CA VAL A 71 -3.83 -2.69 10.13
C VAL A 71 -4.43 -2.19 11.44
N VAL A 72 -4.39 -0.88 11.64
CA VAL A 72 -5.06 -0.21 12.75
C VAL A 72 -6.45 0.20 12.26
N TYR A 73 -7.51 -0.20 12.94
CA TYR A 73 -8.90 0.15 12.57
C TYR A 73 -9.64 0.78 13.75
N CYS A 74 -10.60 1.66 13.44
CA CYS A 74 -11.53 2.21 14.42
C CYS A 74 -12.62 1.18 14.75
N VAL A 75 -12.80 0.86 16.03
CA VAL A 75 -13.75 -0.18 16.48
C VAL A 75 -15.19 0.14 16.09
N GLU A 76 -15.61 1.40 16.20
CA GLU A 76 -16.96 1.86 15.83
C GLU A 76 -17.21 1.83 14.32
N LYS A 77 -16.15 1.95 13.53
CA LYS A 77 -16.22 1.96 12.07
C LYS A 77 -15.00 1.27 11.47
N PRO A 78 -15.02 -0.07 11.34
CA PRO A 78 -13.86 -0.86 10.90
C PRO A 78 -13.29 -0.43 9.54
N ASN A 79 -14.12 0.14 8.65
CA ASN A 79 -13.66 0.68 7.35
C ASN A 79 -12.71 1.90 7.49
N LYS A 80 -12.77 2.63 8.61
CA LYS A 80 -11.76 3.63 8.98
C LYS A 80 -10.53 2.89 9.52
N ALA A 81 -9.71 2.42 8.59
CA ALA A 81 -8.45 1.75 8.89
C ALA A 81 -7.24 2.48 8.29
N LYS A 82 -6.09 2.31 8.95
CA LYS A 82 -4.76 2.77 8.57
C LYS A 82 -3.83 1.56 8.49
N ILE A 83 -3.14 1.41 7.37
CA ILE A 83 -2.14 0.34 7.18
C ILE A 83 -0.79 0.86 7.66
N LEU A 84 -0.11 0.12 8.52
CA LEU A 84 1.27 0.38 8.94
C LEU A 84 2.22 -0.45 8.05
N LEU A 85 3.30 0.20 7.59
CA LEU A 85 4.36 -0.38 6.76
C LEU A 85 5.68 -0.16 7.45
#